data_AF-A0A852UMA1-F1
#
_entry.id   AF-A0A852UMA1-F1
#
_cell.length_a   1.000
_cell.length_b   1.000
_cell.length_c   1.000
_cell.angle_alpha   90.00
_cell.angle_beta   90.00
_cell.angle_gamma   90.00
#
_symmetry.space_group_name_H-M   'P 1'
#
loop_
_entity.id
_entity.type
_entity.pdbx_description
1 polymer ?
#
loop_
_entity_poly.entity_id
_entity_poly.type
_entity_poly.pdbx_seq_one_letter_code
_entity_poly.pdbx_strand_id
1 'polypeptide(L)'
;MAHVIERMAYSSLIRESEDLGAGVFNKFGHTIAEADSTPMQLGCLPGYIQGFQSVLGVNIHPGDIIWNNDPYAGASHSPDIYAEGLIMNGIKFYEKGVRNETVAEIVRQNVRTPREVLGDLEAQVAGCRLGVKRFVELMDKYGKDTVLQASEELMDYSERVMRQAIAKVPDGAYEAESWLDDDGRNLGKRLRVHVKINIEGDELEVDVSGSSDQTPTAFNASYSGALCVSVYSVLRSIFLDTAVHEEFIPPNHGTFRPITVTARKGCIFNPIKPAATFSRANQVNTVADLIIKALAPVLPEQTCAGSSANIQFASYAGLDENSDYWVYIEVNEGSYGGRPGKDGMDAMDFSSWNTRNNPIEDLDMHKPMVCDRYELREDTGGAGRWRGGLGIVRKNRMLTDGFMTMEGDKHTVRPWGYKGGLPGNSASLIKNPDTNPEHLSSKLNGYTLIAGESIMVLVPSSGGYGDPLDRPAEQVYEDVLDDYVSEETALRDYGVIIKNRKLDLEASIENRKKLREKRGKVELYTE
;
A
#
# COMPACT_ATOMS: atom_id res chain seq x y z
N MET A 1 12.66 -18.51 -1.63
CA MET A 1 12.87 -17.81 -2.91
C MET A 1 13.10 -16.33 -2.64
N ALA A 2 12.11 -15.63 -2.07
CA ALA A 2 12.20 -14.24 -1.62
C ALA A 2 13.54 -13.88 -0.95
N HIS A 3 13.93 -14.61 0.10
CA HIS A 3 15.20 -14.35 0.80
C HIS A 3 16.47 -14.41 -0.09
N VAL A 4 16.47 -15.21 -1.16
CA VAL A 4 17.60 -15.23 -2.10
C VAL A 4 17.60 -13.97 -2.97
N ILE A 5 16.41 -13.51 -3.37
CA ILE A 5 16.25 -12.28 -4.15
C ILE A 5 16.72 -11.09 -3.31
N GLU A 6 16.20 -10.96 -2.09
CA GLU A 6 16.57 -9.95 -1.10
C GLU A 6 18.10 -9.86 -0.92
N ARG A 7 18.76 -10.99 -0.62
CA ARG A 7 20.19 -11.04 -0.31
C ARG A 7 21.10 -10.81 -1.52
N MET A 8 20.58 -10.95 -2.74
CA MET A 8 21.35 -10.77 -3.99
C MET A 8 21.05 -9.44 -4.69
N ALA A 9 20.00 -8.73 -4.26
CA ALA A 9 19.58 -7.49 -4.88
C ALA A 9 20.61 -6.36 -4.72
N TYR A 10 20.68 -5.52 -5.73
CA TYR A 10 21.55 -4.36 -5.80
C TYR A 10 20.81 -3.10 -5.33
N SER A 11 19.51 -2.98 -5.66
CA SER A 11 18.69 -1.86 -5.21
C SER A 11 18.32 -1.96 -3.73
N SER A 12 18.36 -0.82 -3.03
CA SER A 12 17.90 -0.74 -1.64
C SER A 12 16.39 -1.00 -1.50
N LEU A 13 15.61 -0.76 -2.56
CA LEU A 13 14.17 -1.06 -2.57
C LEU A 13 13.88 -2.55 -2.34
N ILE A 14 14.63 -3.44 -2.98
CA ILE A 14 14.48 -4.89 -2.78
C ILE A 14 15.25 -5.35 -1.54
N ARG A 15 16.46 -4.81 -1.32
CA ARG A 15 17.39 -5.29 -0.27
C ARG A 15 17.01 -4.80 1.13
N GLU A 16 16.61 -3.54 1.27
CA GLU A 16 16.28 -2.91 2.56
C GLU A 16 14.76 -2.83 2.76
N SER A 17 14.02 -2.33 1.76
CA SER A 17 12.56 -2.14 1.87
C SER A 17 11.77 -3.44 1.72
N GLU A 18 12.39 -4.51 1.22
CA GLU A 18 11.78 -5.81 0.91
C GLU A 18 10.57 -5.73 -0.05
N ASP A 19 10.56 -4.75 -0.97
CA ASP A 19 9.50 -4.63 -1.97
C ASP A 19 9.64 -5.68 -3.08
N LEU A 20 9.23 -6.91 -2.79
CA LEU A 20 9.36 -8.05 -3.67
C LEU A 20 8.24 -9.08 -3.44
N GLY A 21 8.07 -9.97 -4.40
CA GLY A 21 7.12 -11.09 -4.34
C GLY A 21 7.75 -12.36 -4.90
N ALA A 22 7.40 -13.52 -4.33
CA ALA A 22 7.80 -14.80 -4.88
C ALA A 22 6.75 -15.88 -4.60
N GLY A 23 6.27 -16.56 -5.64
CA GLY A 23 5.23 -17.58 -5.50
C GLY A 23 5.46 -18.82 -6.36
N VAL A 24 4.68 -19.85 -6.07
CA VAL A 24 4.56 -21.10 -6.83
C VAL A 24 3.15 -21.21 -7.38
N PHE A 25 3.02 -21.61 -8.64
CA PHE A 25 1.77 -21.55 -9.38
C PHE A 25 1.48 -22.87 -10.09
N ASN A 26 0.20 -23.19 -10.25
CA ASN A 26 -0.20 -24.32 -11.10
C ASN A 26 -0.13 -23.93 -12.59
N LYS A 27 -0.38 -24.89 -13.49
CA LYS A 27 -0.29 -24.68 -14.95
C LYS A 27 -1.27 -23.63 -15.51
N PHE A 28 -2.31 -23.28 -14.75
CA PHE A 28 -3.32 -22.29 -15.11
C PHE A 28 -2.99 -20.89 -14.56
N GLY A 29 -1.85 -20.74 -13.88
CA GLY A 29 -1.45 -19.48 -13.26
C GLY A 29 -2.09 -19.20 -11.90
N HIS A 30 -2.76 -20.18 -11.28
CA HIS A 30 -3.30 -20.00 -9.93
C HIS A 30 -2.20 -20.13 -8.88
N THR A 31 -2.14 -19.18 -7.94
CA THR A 31 -1.21 -19.21 -6.81
C THR A 31 -1.49 -20.42 -5.93
N ILE A 32 -0.48 -21.28 -5.73
CA ILE A 32 -0.50 -22.40 -4.78
C ILE A 32 0.02 -21.91 -3.42
N ALA A 33 1.16 -21.20 -3.44
CA ALA A 33 1.82 -20.65 -2.27
C ALA A 33 2.63 -19.41 -2.65
N GLU A 34 2.75 -18.48 -1.71
CA GLU A 34 3.49 -17.23 -1.88
C GLU A 34 4.36 -16.96 -0.64
N ALA A 35 5.41 -16.16 -0.80
CA ALA A 35 6.25 -15.70 0.29
C ALA A 35 5.53 -14.61 1.11
N ASP A 36 5.88 -14.51 2.39
CA ASP A 36 5.36 -13.49 3.32
C ASP A 36 6.01 -12.11 3.10
N SER A 37 6.09 -11.66 1.84
CA SER A 37 6.61 -10.34 1.44
C SER A 37 5.47 -9.37 1.10
N THR A 38 5.68 -8.32 0.30
CA THR A 38 4.67 -7.27 0.05
C THR A 38 3.31 -7.85 -0.40
N PRO A 39 2.19 -7.59 0.33
CA PRO A 39 0.88 -8.12 -0.03
C PRO A 39 0.36 -7.68 -1.41
N MET A 40 0.85 -6.57 -1.98
CA MET A 40 0.52 -6.15 -3.36
C MET A 40 0.98 -7.16 -4.41
N GLN A 41 1.84 -8.11 -4.04
CA GLN A 41 2.24 -9.21 -4.91
C GLN A 41 1.18 -10.32 -4.93
N LEU A 42 0.32 -10.37 -3.90
CA LEU A 42 -0.76 -11.33 -3.72
C LEU A 42 -1.87 -11.11 -4.76
N GLY A 43 -1.77 -11.80 -5.88
CA GLY A 43 -2.78 -11.79 -6.94
C GLY A 43 -2.39 -11.06 -8.23
N CYS A 44 -1.32 -10.23 -8.23
CA CYS A 44 -0.78 -9.70 -9.48
C CYS A 44 0.10 -10.73 -10.20
N LEU A 45 0.82 -11.59 -9.46
CA LEU A 45 1.65 -12.66 -10.03
C LEU A 45 0.84 -13.64 -10.92
N PRO A 46 -0.37 -14.11 -10.53
CA PRO A 46 -1.28 -14.81 -11.45
C PRO A 46 -1.59 -14.03 -12.71
N GLY A 47 -1.84 -12.72 -12.58
CA GLY A 47 -2.08 -11.82 -13.71
C GLY A 47 -0.88 -11.78 -14.66
N TYR A 48 0.36 -11.71 -14.14
CA TYR A 48 1.58 -11.75 -14.94
C TYR A 48 1.68 -13.05 -15.73
N ILE A 49 1.37 -14.17 -15.08
CA ILE A 49 1.45 -15.52 -15.67
C ILE A 49 0.44 -15.68 -16.78
N GLN A 50 -0.82 -15.36 -16.52
CA GLN A 50 -1.88 -15.40 -17.53
C GLN A 50 -1.57 -14.44 -18.69
N GLY A 51 -1.04 -13.26 -18.36
CA GLY A 51 -0.56 -12.27 -19.32
C GLY A 51 0.46 -12.85 -20.30
N PHE A 52 1.61 -13.31 -19.82
CA PHE A 52 2.63 -13.85 -20.72
C PHE A 52 2.21 -15.16 -21.40
N GLN A 53 1.36 -15.99 -20.76
CA GLN A 53 0.83 -17.22 -21.36
C GLN A 53 -0.03 -16.91 -22.58
N SER A 54 -0.80 -15.81 -22.54
CA SER A 54 -1.60 -15.35 -23.67
C SER A 54 -0.75 -14.95 -24.89
N VAL A 55 0.48 -14.48 -24.63
CA VAL A 55 1.43 -14.04 -25.68
C VAL A 55 2.25 -15.21 -26.22
N LEU A 56 2.82 -16.03 -25.32
CA LEU A 56 3.75 -17.10 -25.70
C LEU A 56 3.02 -18.40 -26.10
N GLY A 57 1.80 -18.62 -25.61
CA GLY A 57 1.03 -19.84 -25.86
C GLY A 57 1.82 -21.10 -25.51
N VAL A 58 2.01 -21.98 -26.49
CA VAL A 58 2.74 -23.25 -26.32
C VAL A 58 4.27 -23.12 -26.40
N ASN A 59 4.80 -21.93 -26.70
CA ASN A 59 6.24 -21.67 -26.82
C ASN A 59 6.90 -21.39 -25.45
N ILE A 60 6.69 -22.29 -24.49
CA ILE A 60 7.29 -22.24 -23.16
C ILE A 60 8.02 -23.57 -22.93
N HIS A 61 9.31 -23.50 -22.65
CA HIS A 61 10.19 -24.66 -22.55
C HIS A 61 10.94 -24.72 -21.22
N PRO A 62 11.36 -25.93 -20.77
CA PRO A 62 12.23 -26.05 -19.61
C PRO A 62 13.49 -25.18 -19.74
N GLY A 63 13.78 -24.41 -18.69
CA GLY A 63 14.92 -23.48 -18.65
C GLY A 63 14.64 -22.08 -19.19
N ASP A 64 13.45 -21.82 -19.73
CA ASP A 64 13.04 -20.45 -20.07
C ASP A 64 12.87 -19.60 -18.80
N ILE A 65 13.29 -18.34 -18.85
CA ILE A 65 12.94 -17.31 -17.86
C ILE A 65 12.21 -16.21 -18.60
N ILE A 66 10.97 -15.95 -18.20
CA ILE A 66 10.06 -15.02 -18.88
C ILE A 66 9.99 -13.73 -18.07
N TRP A 67 10.13 -12.60 -18.76
CA TRP A 67 9.99 -11.27 -18.20
C TRP A 67 8.71 -10.61 -18.69
N ASN A 68 7.91 -10.13 -17.74
CA ASN A 68 6.65 -9.45 -17.99
C ASN A 68 6.51 -8.24 -17.06
N ASN A 69 6.25 -7.06 -17.63
CA ASN A 69 5.89 -5.85 -16.91
C ASN A 69 4.82 -5.01 -17.67
N ASP A 70 4.07 -5.61 -18.60
CA ASP A 70 2.99 -4.89 -19.30
C ASP A 70 1.74 -4.74 -18.41
N PRO A 71 1.25 -3.51 -18.14
CA PRO A 71 0.11 -3.28 -17.26
C PRO A 71 -1.21 -3.85 -17.78
N TYR A 72 -1.34 -4.04 -19.09
CA TYR A 72 -2.49 -4.69 -19.70
C TYR A 72 -2.37 -6.22 -19.69
N ALA A 73 -1.22 -6.74 -19.28
CA ALA A 73 -0.94 -8.16 -19.08
C ALA A 73 -0.68 -8.47 -17.60
N GLY A 74 -1.35 -7.74 -16.70
CA GLY A 74 -1.38 -7.99 -15.27
C GLY A 74 -0.40 -7.17 -14.43
N ALA A 75 0.53 -6.41 -15.02
CA ALA A 75 1.49 -5.54 -14.31
C ALA A 75 0.95 -4.11 -14.06
N SER A 76 1.83 -3.13 -13.85
CA SER A 76 1.45 -1.76 -13.48
C SER A 76 2.57 -0.72 -13.73
N HIS A 77 2.46 0.15 -14.76
CA HIS A 77 3.52 1.11 -15.17
C HIS A 77 3.01 2.44 -15.80
N SER A 78 3.92 3.44 -16.03
CA SER A 78 3.87 4.95 -15.97
C SER A 78 2.88 5.81 -16.80
N PRO A 79 3.16 6.97 -17.50
CA PRO A 79 2.13 8.02 -17.79
C PRO A 79 1.49 8.02 -19.20
N ASP A 80 2.13 7.35 -20.14
CA ASP A 80 1.67 6.85 -21.43
C ASP A 80 2.48 5.57 -21.58
N ILE A 81 1.90 4.41 -21.88
CA ILE A 81 2.61 3.12 -21.95
C ILE A 81 3.95 3.18 -22.70
N TYR A 82 4.09 4.07 -23.68
CA TYR A 82 5.31 4.24 -24.45
C TYR A 82 6.31 5.26 -23.88
N ALA A 83 5.88 6.11 -22.94
CA ALA A 83 6.73 7.00 -22.14
C ALA A 83 7.22 6.35 -20.83
N GLU A 84 6.83 5.10 -20.53
CA GLU A 84 7.12 4.38 -19.26
C GLU A 84 8.45 3.60 -19.29
N GLY A 85 9.28 3.83 -20.30
CA GLY A 85 10.52 3.08 -20.50
C GLY A 85 10.28 1.75 -21.21
N LEU A 86 10.94 0.68 -20.76
CA LEU A 86 10.88 -0.63 -21.41
C LEU A 86 9.63 -1.41 -20.97
N ILE A 87 8.71 -1.62 -21.90
CA ILE A 87 7.56 -2.52 -21.73
C ILE A 87 7.85 -3.86 -22.39
N MET A 88 7.89 -4.88 -21.55
CA MET A 88 8.21 -6.27 -21.86
C MET A 88 6.96 -7.10 -21.58
N ASN A 89 6.41 -7.70 -22.63
CA ASN A 89 5.24 -8.57 -22.52
C ASN A 89 5.62 -9.99 -22.94
N GLY A 90 5.87 -10.85 -21.96
CA GLY A 90 6.24 -12.25 -22.18
C GLY A 90 7.55 -12.44 -22.94
N ILE A 91 8.59 -11.64 -22.67
CA ILE A 91 9.88 -11.77 -23.35
C ILE A 91 10.77 -12.77 -22.63
N LYS A 92 11.41 -13.69 -23.38
CA LYS A 92 12.37 -14.64 -22.82
C LYS A 92 13.71 -13.96 -22.51
N PHE A 93 13.99 -13.75 -21.23
CA PHE A 93 15.30 -13.26 -20.75
C PHE A 93 16.34 -14.39 -20.71
N TYR A 94 15.90 -15.62 -20.45
CA TYR A 94 16.65 -16.84 -20.76
C TYR A 94 15.79 -17.70 -21.67
N GLU A 95 16.42 -18.32 -22.67
CA GLU A 95 15.80 -19.31 -23.54
C GLU A 95 16.54 -20.63 -23.40
N LYS A 96 15.83 -21.68 -22.96
CA LYS A 96 16.38 -23.04 -22.74
C LYS A 96 17.65 -23.04 -21.89
N GLY A 97 17.69 -22.20 -20.86
CA GLY A 97 18.81 -22.06 -19.93
C GLY A 97 19.94 -21.14 -20.38
N VAL A 98 19.89 -20.58 -21.60
CA VAL A 98 20.90 -19.65 -22.13
C VAL A 98 20.38 -18.21 -22.03
N ARG A 99 21.20 -17.29 -21.51
CA ARG A 99 20.79 -15.88 -21.37
C ARG A 99 20.66 -15.23 -22.74
N ASN A 100 19.58 -14.47 -22.93
CA ASN A 100 19.39 -13.66 -24.13
C ASN A 100 20.21 -12.36 -24.01
N GLU A 101 21.45 -12.40 -24.49
CA GLU A 101 22.36 -11.24 -24.44
C GLU A 101 21.82 -10.03 -25.21
N THR A 102 21.05 -10.24 -26.28
CA THR A 102 20.43 -9.15 -27.03
C THR A 102 19.42 -8.39 -26.16
N VAL A 103 18.56 -9.12 -25.44
CA VAL A 103 17.61 -8.49 -24.50
C VAL A 103 18.37 -7.80 -23.37
N ALA A 104 19.39 -8.44 -22.80
CA ALA A 104 20.20 -7.83 -21.74
C ALA A 104 20.88 -6.52 -22.20
N GLU A 105 21.36 -6.46 -23.45
CA GLU A 105 21.95 -5.25 -24.03
C GLU A 105 20.93 -4.15 -24.28
N ILE A 106 19.73 -4.50 -24.77
CA ILE A 106 18.62 -3.53 -24.91
C ILE A 106 18.30 -2.92 -23.54
N VAL A 107 18.21 -3.72 -22.49
CA VAL A 107 17.99 -3.21 -21.13
C VAL A 107 19.11 -2.28 -20.71
N ARG A 108 20.36 -2.73 -20.84
CA ARG A 108 21.55 -1.99 -20.44
C ARG A 108 21.59 -0.58 -21.04
N GLN A 109 21.16 -0.43 -22.29
CA GLN A 109 21.20 0.85 -23.02
C GLN A 109 19.99 1.75 -22.77
N ASN A 110 18.88 1.23 -22.23
CA ASN A 110 17.62 1.97 -22.13
C ASN A 110 17.16 2.20 -20.67
N VAL A 111 18.05 1.98 -19.69
CA VAL A 111 17.79 2.29 -18.27
C VAL A 111 18.89 3.18 -17.71
N ARG A 112 18.55 3.97 -16.68
CA ARG A 112 19.48 4.95 -16.09
C ARG A 112 20.52 4.32 -15.15
N THR A 113 20.15 3.24 -14.45
CA THR A 113 21.04 2.51 -13.53
C THR A 113 21.21 1.04 -13.98
N PRO A 114 21.90 0.78 -15.10
CA PRO A 114 21.94 -0.56 -15.71
C PRO A 114 22.57 -1.64 -14.84
N ARG A 115 23.53 -1.28 -13.97
CA ARG A 115 24.14 -2.20 -13.03
C ARG A 115 23.13 -2.72 -11.99
N GLU A 116 22.30 -1.83 -11.45
CA GLU A 116 21.26 -2.17 -10.47
C GLU A 116 20.18 -3.02 -11.14
N VAL A 117 19.62 -2.54 -12.26
CA VAL A 117 18.51 -3.22 -12.96
C VAL A 117 18.91 -4.64 -13.39
N LEU A 118 20.07 -4.81 -14.02
CA LEU A 118 20.53 -6.15 -14.44
C LEU A 118 20.89 -7.03 -13.24
N GLY A 119 21.46 -6.46 -12.17
CA GLY A 119 21.75 -7.19 -10.93
C GLY A 119 20.48 -7.75 -10.30
N ASP A 120 19.43 -6.93 -10.21
CA ASP A 120 18.13 -7.31 -9.66
C ASP A 120 17.43 -8.37 -10.55
N LEU A 121 17.52 -8.26 -11.87
CA LEU A 121 17.00 -9.29 -12.79
C LEU A 121 17.69 -10.64 -12.57
N GLU A 122 19.01 -10.66 -12.37
CA GLU A 122 19.74 -11.91 -12.09
C GLU A 122 19.40 -12.46 -10.69
N ALA A 123 19.14 -11.59 -9.69
CA ALA A 123 18.64 -12.00 -8.38
C ALA A 123 17.27 -12.69 -8.49
N GLN A 124 16.35 -12.13 -9.27
CA GLN A 124 15.04 -12.75 -9.56
C GLN A 124 15.20 -14.10 -10.29
N VAL A 125 16.09 -14.19 -11.28
CA VAL A 125 16.42 -15.45 -11.97
C VAL A 125 16.90 -16.52 -10.97
N ALA A 126 17.78 -16.16 -10.04
CA ALA A 126 18.26 -17.07 -9.01
C ALA A 126 17.12 -17.56 -8.09
N GLY A 127 16.21 -16.66 -7.71
CA GLY A 127 14.98 -16.97 -6.97
C GLY A 127 14.10 -18.00 -7.70
N CYS A 128 13.79 -17.75 -8.98
CA CYS A 128 13.01 -18.65 -9.82
C CYS A 128 13.65 -20.04 -9.96
N ARG A 129 14.96 -20.10 -10.23
CA ARG A 129 15.70 -21.37 -10.35
C ARG A 129 15.66 -22.18 -9.06
N LEU A 130 15.81 -21.53 -7.91
CA LEU A 130 15.69 -22.20 -6.61
C LEU A 130 14.26 -22.73 -6.40
N GLY A 131 13.25 -21.95 -6.76
CA GLY A 131 11.85 -22.35 -6.71
C GLY A 131 11.58 -23.64 -7.48
N VAL A 132 11.99 -23.66 -8.77
CA VAL A 132 11.87 -24.85 -9.64
C VAL A 132 12.57 -26.04 -9.01
N LYS A 133 13.82 -25.87 -8.56
CA LYS A 133 14.59 -26.95 -7.92
C LYS A 133 13.85 -27.54 -6.72
N ARG A 134 13.39 -26.70 -5.78
CA ARG A 134 12.71 -27.17 -4.56
C ARG A 134 11.37 -27.84 -4.85
N PHE A 135 10.63 -27.34 -5.83
CA PHE A 135 9.35 -27.94 -6.21
C PHE A 135 9.54 -29.31 -6.86
N VAL A 136 10.57 -29.47 -7.70
CA VAL A 136 10.95 -30.78 -8.27
C VAL A 136 11.40 -31.75 -7.17
N GLU A 137 12.25 -31.33 -6.24
CA GLU A 137 12.67 -32.15 -5.09
C GLU A 137 11.47 -32.63 -4.25
N LEU A 138 10.42 -31.81 -4.12
CA LEU A 138 9.18 -32.18 -3.43
C LEU A 138 8.43 -33.29 -4.18
N MET A 139 8.33 -33.17 -5.52
CA MET A 139 7.71 -34.18 -6.38
C MET A 139 8.51 -35.48 -6.41
N ASP A 140 9.84 -35.43 -6.41
CA ASP A 140 10.70 -36.61 -6.34
C ASP A 140 10.53 -37.36 -5.02
N LYS A 141 10.31 -36.62 -3.92
CA LYS A 141 10.15 -37.19 -2.57
C LYS A 141 8.77 -37.81 -2.33
N TYR A 142 7.71 -37.11 -2.71
CA TYR A 142 6.33 -37.48 -2.36
C TYR A 142 5.49 -37.99 -3.53
N GLY A 143 6.01 -37.93 -4.75
CA GLY A 143 5.28 -38.27 -5.98
C GLY A 143 4.57 -37.07 -6.59
N LYS A 144 4.67 -36.95 -7.92
CA LYS A 144 4.08 -35.86 -8.70
C LYS A 144 2.58 -35.70 -8.43
N ASP A 145 1.81 -36.79 -8.54
CA ASP A 145 0.35 -36.72 -8.44
C ASP A 145 -0.10 -36.29 -7.03
N THR A 146 0.59 -36.77 -6.00
CA THR A 146 0.35 -36.37 -4.60
C THR A 146 0.60 -34.88 -4.39
N VAL A 147 1.71 -34.34 -4.88
CA VAL A 147 2.04 -32.91 -4.73
C VAL A 147 1.04 -32.03 -5.49
N LEU A 148 0.65 -32.41 -6.70
CA LEU A 148 -0.33 -31.66 -7.48
C LEU A 148 -1.72 -31.72 -6.84
N GLN A 149 -2.15 -32.88 -6.35
CA GLN A 149 -3.42 -33.02 -5.64
C GLN A 149 -3.44 -32.20 -4.35
N ALA A 150 -2.37 -32.25 -3.56
CA ALA A 150 -2.25 -31.45 -2.34
C ALA A 150 -2.29 -29.94 -2.65
N SER A 151 -1.74 -29.51 -3.78
CA SER A 151 -1.79 -28.12 -4.21
C SER A 151 -3.21 -27.64 -4.50
N GLU A 152 -4.04 -28.47 -5.14
CA GLU A 152 -5.46 -28.14 -5.38
C GLU A 152 -6.27 -28.20 -4.08
N GLU A 153 -6.07 -29.21 -3.23
CA GLU A 153 -6.77 -29.29 -1.93
C GLU A 153 -6.44 -28.10 -1.01
N LEU A 154 -5.22 -27.56 -1.06
CA LEU A 154 -4.85 -26.35 -0.33
C LEU A 154 -5.64 -25.12 -0.79
N MET A 155 -5.92 -25.01 -2.09
CA MET A 155 -6.76 -23.94 -2.62
C MET A 155 -8.23 -24.17 -2.27
N ASP A 156 -8.72 -25.40 -2.36
CA ASP A 156 -10.10 -25.74 -1.99
C ASP A 156 -10.35 -25.52 -0.49
N TYR A 157 -9.37 -25.80 0.36
CA TYR A 157 -9.40 -25.47 1.79
C TYR A 157 -9.54 -23.97 2.03
N SER A 158 -8.67 -23.14 1.44
CA SER A 158 -8.75 -21.69 1.57
C SER A 158 -10.06 -21.11 1.07
N GLU A 159 -10.61 -21.65 -0.02
CA GLU A 159 -11.93 -21.26 -0.53
C GLU A 159 -13.04 -21.56 0.49
N ARG A 160 -13.08 -22.79 1.05
CA ARG A 160 -14.10 -23.18 2.04
C ARG A 160 -14.08 -22.26 3.26
N VAL A 161 -12.88 -21.93 3.77
CA VAL A 161 -12.74 -21.07 4.95
C VAL A 161 -13.19 -19.64 4.63
N MET A 162 -12.83 -19.10 3.46
CA MET A 162 -13.29 -17.77 3.03
C MET A 162 -14.81 -17.70 2.89
N ARG A 163 -15.43 -18.67 2.20
CA ARG A 163 -16.90 -18.75 2.04
C ARG A 163 -17.61 -18.81 3.40
N GLN A 164 -17.11 -19.61 4.33
CA GLN A 164 -17.66 -19.67 5.70
C GLN A 164 -17.56 -18.35 6.47
N ALA A 165 -16.51 -17.55 6.20
CA ALA A 165 -16.37 -16.23 6.80
C ALA A 165 -17.35 -15.22 6.19
N ILE A 166 -17.52 -15.23 4.85
CA ILE A 166 -18.48 -14.38 4.12
C ILE A 166 -19.91 -14.68 4.58
N ALA A 167 -20.30 -15.96 4.71
CA ALA A 167 -21.65 -16.38 5.10
C ALA A 167 -22.11 -15.91 6.50
N LYS A 168 -21.21 -15.35 7.31
CA LYS A 168 -21.54 -14.77 8.63
C LYS A 168 -21.99 -13.30 8.52
N VAL A 169 -21.74 -12.65 7.40
CA VAL A 169 -22.16 -11.27 7.15
C VAL A 169 -23.61 -11.28 6.71
N PRO A 170 -24.46 -10.35 7.17
CA PRO A 170 -25.81 -10.25 6.65
C PRO A 170 -25.81 -9.97 5.14
N ASP A 171 -26.66 -10.68 4.40
CA ASP A 171 -26.90 -10.38 2.99
C ASP A 171 -27.35 -8.92 2.82
N GLY A 172 -26.83 -8.25 1.79
CA GLY A 172 -27.14 -6.86 1.56
C GLY A 172 -26.17 -6.14 0.64
N ALA A 173 -26.45 -4.85 0.45
CA ALA A 173 -25.60 -3.93 -0.30
C ALA A 173 -25.04 -2.86 0.65
N TYR A 174 -23.73 -2.71 0.66
CA TYR A 174 -22.99 -1.78 1.50
C TYR A 174 -22.19 -0.83 0.60
N GLU A 175 -22.30 0.48 0.83
CA GLU A 175 -21.68 1.48 -0.05
C GLU A 175 -20.87 2.50 0.74
N ALA A 176 -19.76 2.95 0.15
CA ALA A 176 -18.96 4.04 0.66
C ALA A 176 -18.29 4.81 -0.49
N GLU A 177 -18.02 6.09 -0.28
CA GLU A 177 -17.29 6.92 -1.23
C GLU A 177 -16.29 7.86 -0.57
N SER A 178 -15.29 8.25 -1.36
CA SER A 178 -14.28 9.25 -1.01
C SER A 178 -13.72 9.88 -2.27
N TRP A 179 -12.78 10.80 -2.10
CA TRP A 179 -12.13 11.52 -3.20
C TRP A 179 -10.61 11.49 -3.06
N LEU A 180 -9.96 11.35 -4.20
CA LEU A 180 -8.54 11.66 -4.39
C LEU A 180 -8.41 13.14 -4.75
N ASP A 181 -7.26 13.74 -4.43
CA ASP A 181 -7.03 15.18 -4.60
C ASP A 181 -7.20 15.68 -6.05
N ASP A 182 -6.49 15.07 -7.01
CA ASP A 182 -6.54 15.30 -8.46
C ASP A 182 -5.61 14.31 -9.20
N ASP A 183 -5.34 14.52 -10.49
CA ASP A 183 -4.47 13.69 -11.34
C ASP A 183 -3.08 14.34 -11.61
N GLY A 184 -2.70 15.37 -10.87
CA GLY A 184 -1.43 16.09 -11.04
C GLY A 184 -1.32 16.97 -12.29
N ARG A 185 -2.25 16.88 -13.24
CA ARG A 185 -2.34 17.76 -14.43
C ARG A 185 -3.50 18.74 -14.33
N ASN A 186 -4.66 18.24 -13.95
CA ASN A 186 -5.92 18.96 -13.75
C ASN A 186 -6.08 19.32 -12.27
N LEU A 187 -5.16 20.16 -11.77
CA LEU A 187 -5.06 20.47 -10.35
C LEU A 187 -6.38 20.99 -9.76
N GLY A 188 -6.71 20.51 -8.56
CA GLY A 188 -7.93 20.86 -7.84
C GLY A 188 -9.21 20.18 -8.33
N LYS A 189 -9.16 19.38 -9.40
CA LYS A 189 -10.28 18.54 -9.85
C LYS A 189 -10.19 17.16 -9.19
N ARG A 190 -10.86 17.02 -8.05
CA ARG A 190 -10.96 15.76 -7.30
C ARG A 190 -11.49 14.61 -8.15
N LEU A 191 -10.95 13.41 -7.89
CA LEU A 191 -11.39 12.16 -8.52
C LEU A 191 -12.20 11.37 -7.50
N ARG A 192 -13.43 11.00 -7.86
CA ARG A 192 -14.32 10.20 -7.01
C ARG A 192 -13.92 8.74 -7.04
N VAL A 193 -13.88 8.12 -5.87
CA VAL A 193 -13.78 6.67 -5.68
C VAL A 193 -15.06 6.22 -4.97
N HIS A 194 -15.79 5.30 -5.59
CA HIS A 194 -17.01 4.71 -5.05
C HIS A 194 -16.84 3.20 -5.01
N VAL A 195 -17.24 2.61 -3.88
CA VAL A 195 -17.22 1.17 -3.64
C VAL A 195 -18.62 0.75 -3.23
N LYS A 196 -19.15 -0.27 -3.90
CA LYS A 196 -20.35 -1.00 -3.51
C LYS A 196 -20.01 -2.46 -3.29
N ILE A 197 -20.42 -3.01 -2.17
CA ILE A 197 -20.22 -4.42 -1.82
C ILE A 197 -21.58 -5.09 -1.76
N ASN A 198 -21.80 -6.10 -2.60
CA ASN A 198 -22.98 -6.96 -2.53
C ASN A 198 -22.57 -8.28 -1.90
N ILE A 199 -23.30 -8.72 -0.88
CA ILE A 199 -23.11 -10.03 -0.24
C ILE A 199 -24.40 -10.81 -0.36
N GLU A 200 -24.29 -12.03 -0.90
CA GLU A 200 -25.39 -12.99 -1.04
C GLU A 200 -24.90 -14.39 -0.67
N GLY A 201 -25.39 -14.92 0.46
CA GLY A 201 -24.97 -16.23 0.95
C GLY A 201 -23.49 -16.25 1.29
N ASP A 202 -22.69 -17.01 0.53
CA ASP A 202 -21.25 -17.15 0.74
C ASP A 202 -20.38 -16.48 -0.34
N GLU A 203 -20.99 -15.63 -1.17
CA GLU A 203 -20.35 -14.89 -2.25
C GLU A 203 -20.36 -13.38 -2.01
N LEU A 204 -19.32 -12.71 -2.51
CA LEU A 204 -19.12 -11.28 -2.34
C LEU A 204 -18.73 -10.63 -3.67
N GLU A 205 -19.43 -9.57 -4.06
CA GLU A 205 -19.06 -8.73 -5.20
C GLU A 205 -18.61 -7.34 -4.72
N VAL A 206 -17.47 -6.86 -5.20
CA VAL A 206 -17.01 -5.47 -5.05
C VAL A 206 -17.11 -4.74 -6.38
N ASP A 207 -18.08 -3.83 -6.50
CA ASP A 207 -18.28 -2.98 -7.66
C ASP A 207 -17.72 -1.57 -7.43
N VAL A 208 -16.76 -1.16 -8.27
CA VAL A 208 -16.16 0.18 -8.27
C VAL A 208 -16.52 1.00 -9.51
N SER A 209 -17.54 0.58 -10.27
CA SER A 209 -17.95 1.18 -11.54
C SER A 209 -18.46 2.63 -11.42
N GLY A 210 -18.88 3.04 -10.22
CA GLY A 210 -19.29 4.42 -9.89
C GLY A 210 -18.14 5.42 -9.75
N SER A 211 -16.89 4.97 -9.90
CA SER A 211 -15.68 5.80 -9.80
C SER A 211 -15.43 6.64 -11.05
N SER A 212 -14.55 7.65 -10.92
CA SER A 212 -14.21 8.58 -11.99
C SER A 212 -13.70 7.90 -13.28
N ASP A 213 -13.88 8.60 -14.41
CA ASP A 213 -13.27 8.22 -15.69
C ASP A 213 -11.75 8.21 -15.58
N GLN A 214 -11.10 7.36 -16.40
CA GLN A 214 -9.65 7.31 -16.49
C GLN A 214 -9.05 8.69 -16.76
N THR A 215 -7.88 8.95 -16.18
CA THR A 215 -7.17 10.22 -16.30
C THR A 215 -6.15 10.15 -17.45
N PRO A 216 -5.77 11.31 -18.03
CA PRO A 216 -4.71 11.40 -19.04
C PRO A 216 -3.29 11.29 -18.45
N THR A 217 -3.15 10.84 -17.20
CA THR A 217 -1.89 10.75 -16.46
C THR A 217 -1.70 9.34 -15.92
N ALA A 218 -0.62 9.09 -15.16
CA ALA A 218 -0.33 7.80 -14.54
C ALA A 218 -1.27 7.45 -13.37
N PHE A 219 -2.16 8.36 -12.95
CA PHE A 219 -3.05 8.18 -11.80
C PHE A 219 -4.28 7.30 -12.12
N ASN A 220 -4.08 6.22 -12.89
CA ASN A 220 -5.02 5.11 -13.03
C ASN A 220 -4.44 3.86 -12.35
N ALA A 221 -5.29 2.87 -12.09
CA ALA A 221 -4.91 1.58 -11.56
C ALA A 221 -5.26 0.48 -12.57
N SER A 222 -4.30 -0.40 -12.84
CA SER A 222 -4.53 -1.62 -13.62
C SER A 222 -5.57 -2.49 -12.91
N TYR A 223 -6.54 -3.01 -13.68
CA TYR A 223 -7.64 -3.80 -13.13
C TYR A 223 -7.15 -5.03 -12.37
N SER A 224 -6.49 -5.97 -13.06
CA SER A 224 -6.00 -7.21 -12.43
C SER A 224 -4.75 -6.98 -11.60
N GLY A 225 -3.83 -6.14 -12.06
CA GLY A 225 -2.53 -5.92 -11.43
C GLY A 225 -2.53 -5.07 -10.16
N ALA A 226 -3.62 -4.36 -9.86
CA ALA A 226 -3.68 -3.46 -8.72
C ALA A 226 -5.04 -3.42 -8.02
N LEU A 227 -6.13 -3.18 -8.75
CA LEU A 227 -7.47 -3.12 -8.13
C LEU A 227 -7.81 -4.46 -7.46
N CYS A 228 -7.81 -5.55 -8.21
CA CYS A 228 -8.21 -6.86 -7.69
C CYS A 228 -7.36 -7.28 -6.49
N VAL A 229 -6.04 -7.04 -6.55
CA VAL A 229 -5.11 -7.34 -5.46
C VAL A 229 -5.47 -6.60 -4.18
N SER A 230 -5.70 -5.29 -4.26
CA SER A 230 -6.07 -4.49 -3.09
C SER A 230 -7.37 -4.98 -2.46
N VAL A 231 -8.36 -5.32 -3.30
CA VAL A 231 -9.63 -5.89 -2.86
C VAL A 231 -9.41 -7.23 -2.15
N TYR A 232 -8.64 -8.14 -2.74
CA TYR A 232 -8.38 -9.45 -2.14
C TYR A 232 -7.62 -9.36 -0.82
N SER A 233 -6.61 -8.49 -0.76
CA SER A 233 -5.78 -8.28 0.43
C SER A 233 -6.59 -7.74 1.61
N VAL A 234 -7.41 -6.71 1.39
CA VAL A 234 -8.22 -6.12 2.46
C VAL A 234 -9.34 -7.05 2.92
N LEU A 235 -10.01 -7.75 2.00
CA LEU A 235 -11.04 -8.72 2.36
C LEU A 235 -10.44 -9.89 3.13
N ARG A 236 -9.29 -10.41 2.70
CA ARG A 236 -8.56 -11.43 3.47
C ARG A 236 -8.22 -10.93 4.87
N SER A 237 -7.78 -9.68 5.01
CA SER A 237 -7.45 -9.09 6.31
C SER A 237 -8.67 -8.97 7.24
N ILE A 238 -9.85 -8.67 6.70
CA ILE A 238 -11.10 -8.56 7.48
C ILE A 238 -11.62 -9.96 7.86
N PHE A 239 -11.65 -10.89 6.92
CA PHE A 239 -12.31 -12.19 7.11
C PHE A 239 -11.40 -13.26 7.71
N LEU A 240 -10.11 -13.22 7.35
CA LEU A 240 -9.12 -14.27 7.61
C LEU A 240 -7.89 -13.73 8.35
N ASP A 241 -8.11 -12.84 9.33
CA ASP A 241 -7.04 -12.28 10.18
C ASP A 241 -6.28 -13.39 10.94
N THR A 242 -5.01 -13.57 10.58
CA THR A 242 -4.15 -14.62 11.13
C THR A 242 -3.80 -14.40 12.60
N ALA A 243 -4.04 -13.21 13.17
CA ALA A 243 -3.86 -12.96 14.59
C ALA A 243 -4.99 -13.56 15.45
N VAL A 244 -6.16 -13.83 14.85
CA VAL A 244 -7.33 -14.38 15.56
C VAL A 244 -7.71 -15.78 15.08
N HIS A 245 -7.30 -16.19 13.87
CA HIS A 245 -7.48 -17.56 13.39
C HIS A 245 -6.37 -18.47 13.93
N GLU A 246 -6.75 -19.52 14.66
CA GLU A 246 -5.81 -20.51 15.22
C GLU A 246 -5.17 -21.39 14.14
N GLU A 247 -5.90 -21.63 13.04
CA GLU A 247 -5.45 -22.45 11.93
C GLU A 247 -4.76 -21.59 10.86
N PHE A 248 -3.65 -22.09 10.33
CA PHE A 248 -2.95 -21.41 9.23
C PHE A 248 -3.77 -21.48 7.94
N ILE A 249 -4.12 -20.31 7.39
CA ILE A 249 -4.83 -20.21 6.12
C ILE A 249 -3.87 -19.69 5.04
N PRO A 250 -3.46 -20.53 4.08
CA PRO A 250 -2.48 -20.14 3.08
C PRO A 250 -3.03 -19.02 2.18
N PRO A 251 -2.23 -17.96 1.92
CA PRO A 251 -2.59 -16.91 0.98
C PRO A 251 -2.43 -17.44 -0.45
N ASN A 252 -3.50 -18.02 -0.98
CA ASN A 252 -3.50 -18.68 -2.28
C ASN A 252 -4.76 -18.35 -3.08
N HIS A 253 -4.84 -18.85 -4.30
CA HIS A 253 -5.94 -18.49 -5.20
C HIS A 253 -7.33 -18.87 -4.68
N GLY A 254 -7.43 -19.84 -3.77
CA GLY A 254 -8.68 -20.26 -3.16
C GLY A 254 -9.41 -19.14 -2.44
N THR A 255 -8.68 -18.24 -1.76
CA THR A 255 -9.30 -17.12 -1.03
C THR A 255 -10.00 -16.11 -1.95
N PHE A 256 -9.68 -16.12 -3.25
CA PHE A 256 -10.23 -15.15 -4.22
C PHE A 256 -11.45 -15.70 -4.98
N ARG A 257 -11.62 -17.02 -5.04
CA ARG A 257 -12.69 -17.68 -5.80
C ARG A 257 -14.13 -17.21 -5.46
N PRO A 258 -14.49 -16.92 -4.19
CA PRO A 258 -15.83 -16.42 -3.86
C PRO A 258 -15.98 -14.90 -4.03
N ILE A 259 -14.94 -14.20 -4.48
CA ILE A 259 -14.93 -12.74 -4.62
C ILE A 259 -14.95 -12.36 -6.09
N THR A 260 -16.00 -11.65 -6.49
CA THR A 260 -16.07 -10.97 -7.79
C THR A 260 -15.69 -9.50 -7.62
N VAL A 261 -14.87 -8.98 -8.53
CA VAL A 261 -14.57 -7.55 -8.62
C VAL A 261 -15.16 -7.04 -9.93
N THR A 262 -15.79 -5.87 -9.90
CA THR A 262 -16.42 -5.27 -11.08
C THR A 262 -15.95 -3.83 -11.24
N ALA A 263 -15.53 -3.45 -12.44
CA ALA A 263 -15.15 -2.07 -12.77
C ALA A 263 -15.52 -1.73 -14.22
N ARG A 264 -16.27 -0.63 -14.41
CA ARG A 264 -16.60 -0.10 -15.74
C ARG A 264 -15.33 0.16 -16.56
N LYS A 265 -15.27 -0.42 -17.76
CA LYS A 265 -14.20 -0.15 -18.73
C LYS A 265 -14.13 1.35 -19.05
N GLY A 266 -12.95 1.94 -18.93
CA GLY A 266 -12.70 3.37 -19.08
C GLY A 266 -12.74 4.18 -17.79
N CYS A 267 -12.98 3.55 -16.63
CA CYS A 267 -12.80 4.22 -15.34
C CYS A 267 -11.34 4.15 -14.86
N ILE A 268 -11.00 4.91 -13.81
CA ILE A 268 -9.66 4.93 -13.21
C ILE A 268 -9.15 3.56 -12.75
N PHE A 269 -10.01 2.56 -12.56
CA PHE A 269 -9.63 1.20 -12.13
C PHE A 269 -9.71 0.14 -13.24
N ASN A 270 -10.18 0.50 -14.42
CA ASN A 270 -10.21 -0.38 -15.60
C ASN A 270 -9.94 0.46 -16.87
N PRO A 271 -8.76 1.08 -16.97
CA PRO A 271 -8.45 2.03 -18.03
C PRO A 271 -8.32 1.33 -19.39
N ILE A 272 -8.59 2.08 -20.45
CA ILE A 272 -8.42 1.65 -21.84
C ILE A 272 -7.04 2.14 -22.33
N LYS A 273 -6.28 1.22 -22.96
CA LYS A 273 -5.01 1.51 -23.64
C LYS A 273 -5.14 2.72 -24.58
N PRO A 274 -4.19 3.67 -24.58
CA PRO A 274 -2.84 3.66 -23.98
C PRO A 274 -2.74 4.34 -22.60
N ALA A 275 -3.82 4.41 -21.82
CA ALA A 275 -3.74 5.00 -20.49
C ALA A 275 -2.80 4.25 -19.55
N ALA A 276 -2.45 4.92 -18.49
CA ALA A 276 -1.19 4.72 -17.83
C ALA A 276 -1.45 4.53 -16.33
N THR A 277 -0.71 3.63 -15.68
CA THR A 277 -1.17 2.90 -14.48
C THR A 277 -0.16 2.77 -13.34
N PHE A 278 0.94 3.51 -13.37
CA PHE A 278 2.01 3.36 -12.36
C PHE A 278 1.58 3.89 -11.01
N SER A 279 1.11 5.14 -11.00
CA SER A 279 0.82 5.94 -9.81
C SER A 279 -0.55 5.55 -9.24
N ARG A 280 -0.65 4.28 -8.86
CA ARG A 280 -1.89 3.55 -8.53
C ARG A 280 -2.14 3.38 -7.03
N ALA A 281 -1.11 3.57 -6.21
CA ALA A 281 -1.14 3.21 -4.79
C ALA A 281 -2.26 3.93 -4.03
N ASN A 282 -2.39 5.24 -4.24
CA ASN A 282 -3.39 6.07 -3.57
C ASN A 282 -4.83 5.68 -3.96
N GLN A 283 -5.05 5.31 -5.23
CA GLN A 283 -6.33 4.86 -5.77
C GLN A 283 -6.76 3.56 -5.10
N VAL A 284 -5.88 2.55 -5.10
CA VAL A 284 -6.21 1.22 -4.57
C VAL A 284 -6.24 1.19 -3.05
N ASN A 285 -5.45 2.03 -2.37
CA ASN A 285 -5.55 2.21 -0.92
C ASN A 285 -6.86 2.89 -0.53
N THR A 286 -7.33 3.84 -1.34
CA THR A 286 -8.65 4.45 -1.12
C THR A 286 -9.77 3.42 -1.31
N VAL A 287 -9.68 2.51 -2.29
CA VAL A 287 -10.64 1.40 -2.41
C VAL A 287 -10.61 0.51 -1.17
N ALA A 288 -9.43 0.12 -0.67
CA ALA A 288 -9.33 -0.71 0.52
C ALA A 288 -9.94 -0.04 1.76
N ASP A 289 -9.65 1.25 1.99
CA ASP A 289 -10.22 2.01 3.11
C ASP A 289 -11.75 2.15 2.98
N LEU A 290 -12.27 2.28 1.77
CA LEU A 290 -13.71 2.31 1.52
C LEU A 290 -14.40 0.95 1.70
N ILE A 291 -13.71 -0.17 1.43
CA ILE A 291 -14.22 -1.50 1.77
C ILE A 291 -14.38 -1.63 3.28
N ILE A 292 -13.37 -1.19 4.05
CA ILE A 292 -13.44 -1.15 5.51
C ILE A 292 -14.60 -0.24 5.94
N LYS A 293 -14.71 0.97 5.38
CA LYS A 293 -15.79 1.92 5.70
C LYS A 293 -17.18 1.34 5.43
N ALA A 294 -17.37 0.66 4.30
CA ALA A 294 -18.65 0.07 3.90
C ALA A 294 -19.05 -1.10 4.80
N LEU A 295 -18.09 -1.93 5.24
CA LEU A 295 -18.36 -3.11 6.09
C LEU A 295 -18.37 -2.80 7.59
N ALA A 296 -17.80 -1.68 8.03
CA ALA A 296 -17.74 -1.30 9.45
C ALA A 296 -19.09 -1.33 10.20
N PRO A 297 -20.24 -0.93 9.61
CA PRO A 297 -21.54 -1.04 10.29
C PRO A 297 -21.93 -2.47 10.68
N VAL A 298 -21.54 -3.47 9.88
CA VAL A 298 -21.95 -4.88 10.06
C VAL A 298 -20.84 -5.78 10.62
N LEU A 299 -19.59 -5.35 10.51
CA LEU A 299 -18.40 -6.02 11.07
C LEU A 299 -17.59 -5.10 11.98
N PRO A 300 -18.21 -4.36 12.93
CA PRO A 300 -17.53 -3.29 13.66
C PRO A 300 -16.36 -3.75 14.53
N GLU A 301 -16.33 -5.04 14.91
CA GLU A 301 -15.28 -5.64 15.74
C GLU A 301 -14.11 -6.18 14.91
N GLN A 302 -14.28 -6.34 13.59
CA GLN A 302 -13.24 -6.78 12.65
C GLN A 302 -12.67 -5.64 11.79
N THR A 303 -13.22 -4.42 11.90
CA THR A 303 -12.79 -3.25 11.12
C THR A 303 -12.12 -2.20 12.00
N CYS A 304 -11.49 -1.21 11.36
CA CYS A 304 -10.91 -0.04 12.00
C CYS A 304 -11.60 1.25 11.52
N ALA A 305 -11.26 2.38 12.16
CA ALA A 305 -11.55 3.71 11.63
C ALA A 305 -10.71 3.99 10.37
N GLY A 306 -10.95 5.14 9.73
CA GLY A 306 -10.26 5.51 8.50
C GLY A 306 -8.76 5.56 8.67
N SER A 307 -8.06 4.79 7.85
CA SER A 307 -6.60 4.77 7.84
C SER A 307 -6.05 5.87 6.95
N SER A 308 -4.72 6.04 6.93
CA SER A 308 -4.08 7.05 6.09
C SER A 308 -4.46 6.88 4.62
N ALA A 309 -4.68 5.63 4.18
CA ALA A 309 -5.17 5.23 2.86
C ALA A 309 -4.43 5.95 1.71
N ASN A 310 -3.11 6.07 1.84
CA ASN A 310 -2.22 6.73 0.90
C ASN A 310 -0.80 6.14 1.00
N ILE A 311 0.03 6.50 0.04
CA ILE A 311 1.49 6.44 0.12
C ILE A 311 2.00 7.80 -0.40
N GLN A 312 2.86 8.49 0.35
CA GLN A 312 3.55 9.69 -0.16
C GLN A 312 4.85 9.26 -0.86
N PHE A 313 4.71 8.76 -2.09
CA PHE A 313 5.84 8.23 -2.85
C PHE A 313 6.61 9.36 -3.53
N ALA A 314 7.90 9.49 -3.25
CA ALA A 314 8.78 10.49 -3.84
C ALA A 314 9.93 9.82 -4.60
N SER A 315 10.18 10.28 -5.83
CA SER A 315 11.38 9.93 -6.60
C SER A 315 12.23 11.18 -6.72
N TYR A 316 13.45 11.10 -6.20
CA TYR A 316 14.49 12.11 -6.38
C TYR A 316 15.50 11.62 -7.39
N ALA A 317 15.95 12.52 -8.26
CA ALA A 317 16.98 12.17 -9.23
C ALA A 317 17.80 13.40 -9.60
N GLY A 318 19.02 13.14 -10.09
CA GLY A 318 19.94 14.17 -10.50
C GLY A 318 21.21 13.60 -11.09
N LEU A 319 22.20 14.47 -11.22
CA LEU A 319 23.57 14.11 -11.55
C LEU A 319 24.44 14.35 -10.31
N ASP A 320 25.39 13.46 -10.06
CA ASP A 320 26.40 13.66 -9.04
C ASP A 320 27.57 14.51 -9.56
N GLU A 321 28.59 14.71 -8.73
CA GLU A 321 29.81 15.45 -9.08
C GLU A 321 30.61 14.86 -10.25
N ASN A 322 30.44 13.56 -10.53
CA ASN A 322 31.08 12.86 -11.64
C ASN A 322 30.21 12.86 -12.91
N SER A 323 29.05 13.54 -12.89
CA SER A 323 28.03 13.50 -13.93
C SER A 323 27.40 12.12 -14.13
N ASP A 324 27.48 11.26 -13.12
CA ASP A 324 26.76 9.99 -13.09
C ASP A 324 25.31 10.22 -12.63
N TYR A 325 24.39 9.47 -13.23
CA TYR A 325 22.98 9.57 -12.90
C TYR A 325 22.68 8.83 -11.61
N TRP A 326 21.97 9.49 -10.70
CA TRP A 326 21.45 8.85 -9.50
C TRP A 326 19.94 8.99 -9.41
N VAL A 327 19.31 7.96 -8.84
CA VAL A 327 17.91 7.96 -8.46
C VAL A 327 17.82 7.48 -7.02
N TYR A 328 16.94 8.10 -6.25
CA TYR A 328 16.51 7.64 -4.95
C TYR A 328 14.98 7.57 -4.94
N ILE A 329 14.47 6.40 -4.58
CA ILE A 329 13.04 6.15 -4.44
C ILE A 329 12.74 6.13 -2.95
N GLU A 330 11.80 6.98 -2.55
CA GLU A 330 11.38 7.14 -1.17
C GLU A 330 9.91 6.77 -1.03
N VAL A 331 9.65 5.77 -0.20
CA VAL A 331 8.32 5.45 0.30
C VAL A 331 8.20 6.07 1.68
N ASN A 332 7.17 6.89 1.89
CA ASN A 332 6.93 7.55 3.17
C ASN A 332 5.70 6.91 3.83
N GLU A 333 5.95 6.32 5.01
CA GLU A 333 5.02 5.38 5.64
C GLU A 333 3.72 6.05 6.10
N GLY A 334 2.59 5.38 5.90
CA GLY A 334 1.26 5.80 6.34
C GLY A 334 0.97 5.65 7.84
N SER A 335 -0.29 5.33 8.15
CA SER A 335 -0.75 4.93 9.48
C SER A 335 -2.09 4.18 9.39
N TYR A 336 -2.46 3.46 10.45
CA TYR A 336 -3.74 2.75 10.54
C TYR A 336 -4.74 3.46 11.46
N GLY A 337 -6.02 3.32 11.17
CA GLY A 337 -7.10 3.77 12.06
C GLY A 337 -7.14 3.01 13.37
N GLY A 338 -7.66 3.67 14.42
CA GLY A 338 -7.96 3.01 15.70
C GLY A 338 -8.93 1.84 15.48
N ARG A 339 -8.86 0.81 16.32
CA ARG A 339 -9.74 -0.37 16.21
C ARG A 339 -10.17 -0.89 17.58
N PRO A 340 -11.22 -1.71 17.66
CA PRO A 340 -11.61 -2.32 18.92
C PRO A 340 -10.44 -3.05 19.58
N GLY A 341 -10.17 -2.67 20.82
CA GLY A 341 -9.11 -3.24 21.65
C GLY A 341 -7.72 -2.66 21.47
N LYS A 342 -7.41 -1.89 20.40
CA LYS A 342 -6.03 -1.39 20.13
C LYS A 342 -5.99 -0.07 19.35
N ASP A 343 -5.01 0.76 19.67
CA ASP A 343 -4.69 1.94 18.88
C ASP A 343 -4.20 1.58 17.46
N GLY A 344 -4.35 2.54 16.55
CA GLY A 344 -3.84 2.45 15.19
C GLY A 344 -2.31 2.39 15.18
N MET A 345 -1.76 1.65 14.23
CA MET A 345 -0.31 1.58 14.05
C MET A 345 0.22 2.89 13.48
N ASP A 346 1.21 3.46 14.17
CA ASP A 346 1.94 4.67 13.76
C ASP A 346 2.98 4.32 12.69
N ALA A 347 3.22 5.23 11.73
CA ALA A 347 4.27 5.13 10.70
C ALA A 347 4.35 3.76 9.99
N MET A 348 3.21 3.25 9.53
CA MET A 348 3.13 1.98 8.80
C MET A 348 2.28 2.12 7.55
N ASP A 349 2.77 1.56 6.45
CA ASP A 349 2.03 1.56 5.19
C ASP A 349 0.71 0.79 5.30
N PHE A 350 -0.33 1.37 4.70
CA PHE A 350 -1.70 0.88 4.88
C PHE A 350 -2.08 -0.18 3.85
N SER A 351 -2.77 -1.23 4.31
CA SER A 351 -3.41 -2.27 3.49
C SER A 351 -2.40 -3.18 2.80
N SER A 352 -2.19 -3.00 1.50
CA SER A 352 -1.57 -4.02 0.63
C SER A 352 -0.05 -3.87 0.55
N TRP A 353 0.55 -3.17 1.51
CA TRP A 353 1.94 -2.77 1.49
C TRP A 353 2.56 -3.11 2.85
N ASN A 354 3.78 -3.62 2.83
CA ASN A 354 4.53 -3.94 4.04
C ASN A 354 6.02 -3.62 3.82
N THR A 355 6.27 -2.52 3.10
CA THR A 355 7.61 -2.05 2.79
C THR A 355 8.27 -1.49 4.04
N ARG A 356 9.52 -1.88 4.28
CA ARG A 356 10.31 -1.30 5.37
C ARG A 356 10.80 0.08 4.99
N ASN A 357 11.01 0.91 6.00
CA ASN A 357 11.65 2.20 5.80
C ASN A 357 13.13 2.01 5.47
N ASN A 358 13.68 2.92 4.66
CA ASN A 358 15.10 2.91 4.36
C ASN A 358 15.86 3.63 5.48
N PRO A 359 16.98 3.07 5.98
CA PRO A 359 17.83 3.77 6.91
C PRO A 359 18.30 5.11 6.33
N ILE A 360 18.16 6.20 7.08
CA ILE A 360 18.59 7.53 6.63
C ILE A 360 20.11 7.58 6.37
N GLU A 361 20.88 6.73 7.04
CA GLU A 361 22.31 6.57 6.79
C GLU A 361 22.60 6.02 5.38
N ASP A 362 21.75 5.13 4.83
CA ASP A 362 21.90 4.62 3.47
C ASP A 362 21.66 5.72 2.42
N LEU A 363 20.68 6.60 2.68
CA LEU A 363 20.43 7.80 1.88
C LEU A 363 21.65 8.72 1.90
N ASP A 364 22.09 9.11 3.09
CA ASP A 364 23.16 10.09 3.30
C ASP A 364 24.53 9.60 2.77
N MET A 365 24.78 8.28 2.80
CA MET A 365 26.03 7.69 2.33
C MET A 365 26.12 7.54 0.82
N HIS A 366 24.99 7.30 0.14
CA HIS A 366 25.00 6.87 -1.26
C HIS A 366 24.39 7.86 -2.24
N LYS A 367 23.68 8.89 -1.74
CA LYS A 367 22.99 9.87 -2.58
C LYS A 367 23.37 11.28 -2.12
N PRO A 368 23.39 12.27 -3.02
CA PRO A 368 23.68 13.66 -2.67
C PRO A 368 22.45 14.32 -2.02
N MET A 369 21.99 13.75 -0.92
CA MET A 369 20.85 14.17 -0.13
C MET A 369 21.16 13.96 1.35
N VAL A 370 20.54 14.77 2.22
CA VAL A 370 20.63 14.61 3.68
C VAL A 370 19.23 14.64 4.28
N CYS A 371 18.91 13.67 5.14
CA CYS A 371 17.69 13.70 5.94
C CYS A 371 17.87 14.57 7.19
N ASP A 372 17.38 15.81 7.14
CA ASP A 372 17.49 16.79 8.23
C ASP A 372 16.47 16.55 9.37
N ARG A 373 15.35 15.85 9.12
CA ARG A 373 14.32 15.52 10.13
C ARG A 373 13.56 14.26 9.74
N TYR A 374 13.38 13.34 10.69
CA TYR A 374 12.51 12.18 10.54
C TYR A 374 11.92 11.77 11.90
N GLU A 375 10.61 11.94 12.06
CA GLU A 375 9.91 11.72 13.35
C GLU A 375 8.41 11.48 13.15
N LEU A 376 7.71 11.04 14.20
CA LEU A 376 6.26 10.98 14.24
C LEU A 376 5.65 12.38 14.35
N ARG A 377 4.45 12.57 13.78
CA ARG A 377 3.69 13.81 13.87
C ARG A 377 2.89 13.85 15.19
N GLU A 378 3.38 14.56 16.20
CA GLU A 378 2.62 14.82 17.44
C GLU A 378 1.26 15.48 17.12
N ASP A 379 0.22 15.15 17.89
CA ASP A 379 -1.12 15.77 17.83
C ASP A 379 -1.91 15.60 16.53
N THR A 380 -1.49 14.70 15.63
CA THR A 380 -2.15 14.56 14.33
C THR A 380 -3.06 13.35 14.19
N GLY A 381 -2.90 12.35 15.06
CA GLY A 381 -3.77 11.16 15.12
C GLY A 381 -5.18 11.52 15.58
N GLY A 382 -6.19 10.97 14.90
CA GLY A 382 -7.58 11.17 15.28
C GLY A 382 -7.85 10.64 16.68
N ALA A 383 -8.37 11.49 17.56
CA ALA A 383 -8.69 11.09 18.92
C ALA A 383 -9.84 10.08 18.95
N GLY A 384 -9.74 9.08 19.82
CA GLY A 384 -10.81 8.11 20.04
C GLY A 384 -10.58 7.36 21.34
N ARG A 385 -11.50 6.46 21.71
CA ARG A 385 -11.19 5.48 22.77
C ARG A 385 -9.89 4.75 22.41
N TRP A 386 -9.77 4.41 21.14
CA TRP A 386 -8.54 3.98 20.50
C TRP A 386 -8.12 5.04 19.48
N ARG A 387 -6.90 5.55 19.65
CA ARG A 387 -6.33 6.64 18.84
C ARG A 387 -6.01 6.13 17.44
N GLY A 388 -6.16 6.97 16.42
CA GLY A 388 -5.63 6.72 15.08
C GLY A 388 -4.12 6.89 15.02
N GLY A 389 -3.42 6.06 14.24
CA GLY A 389 -1.98 6.12 14.11
C GLY A 389 -1.48 7.46 13.57
N LEU A 390 -0.27 7.86 13.99
CA LEU A 390 0.44 9.05 13.56
C LEU A 390 1.18 8.77 12.25
N GLY A 391 1.09 9.71 11.33
CA GLY A 391 1.99 9.76 10.17
C GLY A 391 3.34 10.35 10.56
N ILE A 392 4.28 10.32 9.61
CA ILE A 392 5.63 10.86 9.80
C ILE A 392 5.79 12.29 9.28
N VAL A 393 6.80 12.98 9.80
CA VAL A 393 7.46 14.12 9.17
C VAL A 393 8.77 13.61 8.61
N ARG A 394 9.05 13.87 7.32
CA ARG A 394 10.38 13.66 6.75
C ARG A 394 10.83 14.90 5.99
N LYS A 395 12.02 15.43 6.30
CA LYS A 395 12.61 16.60 5.64
C LYS A 395 13.95 16.23 5.03
N ASN A 396 13.99 16.21 3.71
CA ASN A 396 15.19 15.90 2.94
C ASN A 396 15.74 17.17 2.26
N ARG A 397 17.06 17.35 2.30
CA ARG A 397 17.77 18.46 1.65
C ARG A 397 18.68 17.95 0.55
N MET A 398 18.65 18.62 -0.59
CA MET A 398 19.47 18.29 -1.76
C MET A 398 20.89 18.85 -1.60
N LEU A 399 21.91 18.08 -1.96
CA LEU A 399 23.31 18.53 -2.00
C LEU A 399 23.77 18.89 -3.43
N THR A 400 23.08 18.38 -4.44
CA THR A 400 23.27 18.73 -5.85
C THR A 400 21.95 19.17 -6.47
N ASP A 401 22.02 19.87 -7.60
CA ASP A 401 20.83 20.16 -8.39
C ASP A 401 20.19 18.86 -8.89
N GLY A 402 18.86 18.86 -8.98
CA GLY A 402 18.10 17.70 -9.39
C GLY A 402 16.62 18.01 -9.55
N PHE A 403 15.82 16.95 -9.47
CA PHE A 403 14.38 17.07 -9.54
C PHE A 403 13.68 16.01 -8.71
N MET A 404 12.43 16.31 -8.35
CA MET A 404 11.56 15.45 -7.57
C MET A 404 10.25 15.22 -8.32
N THR A 405 9.82 13.96 -8.35
CA THR A 405 8.45 13.57 -8.71
C THR A 405 7.77 13.07 -7.44
N MET A 406 6.54 13.47 -7.20
CA MET A 406 5.76 13.12 -6.00
C MET A 406 4.41 12.55 -6.41
N GLU A 407 4.04 11.43 -5.80
CA GLU A 407 2.74 10.78 -5.94
C GLU A 407 2.01 10.77 -4.59
N GLY A 408 1.63 11.95 -4.12
CA GLY A 408 0.88 12.12 -2.87
C GLY A 408 -0.63 12.21 -3.08
N ASP A 409 -1.36 12.02 -1.97
CA ASP A 409 -2.79 12.30 -1.86
C ASP A 409 -3.14 12.71 -0.42
N LYS A 410 -4.43 12.86 -0.09
CA LYS A 410 -4.95 13.23 1.24
C LYS A 410 -4.56 14.64 1.70
N HIS A 411 -4.27 15.56 0.78
CA HIS A 411 -4.15 16.98 1.13
C HIS A 411 -5.54 17.58 1.36
N THR A 412 -6.56 17.09 0.65
CA THR A 412 -7.89 17.70 0.63
C THR A 412 -9.00 16.88 1.29
N VAL A 413 -8.75 15.60 1.59
CA VAL A 413 -9.66 14.69 2.30
C VAL A 413 -8.94 14.07 3.50
N ARG A 414 -9.49 14.29 4.70
CA ARG A 414 -8.94 13.74 5.94
C ARG A 414 -9.36 12.28 6.14
N PRO A 415 -8.50 11.43 6.73
CA PRO A 415 -8.91 10.13 7.25
C PRO A 415 -10.07 10.27 8.23
N TRP A 416 -11.08 9.40 8.10
CA TRP A 416 -12.35 9.50 8.82
C TRP A 416 -12.25 8.85 10.21
N GLY A 417 -12.92 9.41 11.21
CA GLY A 417 -13.11 8.78 12.52
C GLY A 417 -14.34 7.86 12.51
N TYR A 418 -14.43 6.95 13.47
CA TYR A 418 -15.56 6.03 13.57
C TYR A 418 -16.08 5.88 15.00
N LYS A 419 -17.39 5.61 15.16
CA LYS A 419 -18.02 5.42 16.48
C LYS A 419 -17.76 6.55 17.49
N GLY A 420 -17.78 7.79 17.02
CA GLY A 420 -17.51 8.97 17.85
C GLY A 420 -16.04 9.37 17.93
N GLY A 421 -15.13 8.62 17.29
CA GLY A 421 -13.76 9.03 17.10
C GLY A 421 -13.64 10.19 16.10
N LEU A 422 -12.59 11.00 16.27
CA LEU A 422 -12.30 12.17 15.45
C LEU A 422 -11.48 11.81 14.21
N PRO A 423 -11.60 12.58 13.11
CA PRO A 423 -10.75 12.41 11.94
C PRO A 423 -9.29 12.76 12.26
N GLY A 424 -8.36 12.11 11.55
CA GLY A 424 -6.94 12.45 11.62
C GLY A 424 -6.56 13.60 10.68
N ASN A 425 -5.31 14.06 10.75
CA ASN A 425 -4.86 15.21 9.95
C ASN A 425 -4.47 14.86 8.51
N SER A 426 -4.66 15.84 7.62
CA SER A 426 -4.25 15.78 6.21
C SER A 426 -2.73 15.70 6.02
N ALA A 427 -2.37 15.30 4.81
CA ALA A 427 -1.01 15.35 4.30
C ALA A 427 -0.62 16.79 3.87
N SER A 428 0.68 17.05 3.74
CA SER A 428 1.18 18.28 3.12
C SER A 428 2.58 18.09 2.56
N LEU A 429 2.94 18.94 1.58
CA LEU A 429 4.26 19.00 0.99
C LEU A 429 4.75 20.45 1.04
N ILE A 430 5.90 20.67 1.67
CA ILE A 430 6.41 22.03 1.92
C ILE A 430 7.87 22.11 1.48
N LYS A 431 8.17 23.04 0.58
CA LYS A 431 9.54 23.37 0.19
C LYS A 431 10.11 24.43 1.12
N ASN A 432 11.38 24.28 1.48
CA ASN A 432 12.16 25.22 2.29
C ASN A 432 11.42 25.68 3.57
N PRO A 433 10.92 24.73 4.39
CA PRO A 433 10.04 25.05 5.52
C PRO A 433 10.64 26.01 6.54
N ASP A 434 11.97 26.03 6.68
CA ASP A 434 12.68 26.80 7.70
C ASP A 434 13.09 28.22 7.25
N THR A 435 12.99 28.53 5.95
CA THR A 435 13.47 29.81 5.39
C THR A 435 12.38 30.57 4.66
N ASN A 436 11.85 30.01 3.58
CA ASN A 436 10.75 30.58 2.80
C ASN A 436 9.78 29.46 2.43
N PRO A 437 8.88 29.08 3.37
CA PRO A 437 8.00 27.93 3.18
C PRO A 437 7.06 28.13 1.99
N GLU A 438 7.14 27.21 1.03
CA GLU A 438 6.25 27.14 -0.12
C GLU A 438 5.46 25.83 -0.07
N HIS A 439 4.13 25.93 0.02
CA HIS A 439 3.25 24.75 -0.02
C HIS A 439 3.08 24.29 -1.46
N LEU A 440 3.41 23.03 -1.70
CA LEU A 440 3.35 22.39 -3.01
C LEU A 440 2.07 21.54 -3.14
N SER A 441 1.73 21.22 -4.40
CA SER A 441 0.67 20.26 -4.70
C SER A 441 1.01 18.87 -4.16
N SER A 442 0.00 18.04 -3.92
CA SER A 442 0.19 16.63 -3.52
C SER A 442 0.88 15.81 -4.60
N LYS A 443 0.80 16.24 -5.86
CA LYS A 443 1.41 15.57 -7.01
C LYS A 443 2.36 16.52 -7.73
N LEU A 444 3.59 16.07 -7.94
CA LEU A 444 4.64 16.79 -8.66
C LEU A 444 5.22 15.90 -9.76
N ASN A 445 5.61 16.50 -10.88
CA ASN A 445 6.25 15.80 -11.98
C ASN A 445 7.53 16.54 -12.39
N GLY A 446 8.68 15.94 -12.09
CA GLY A 446 9.99 16.51 -12.46
C GLY A 446 10.23 17.91 -11.90
N TYR A 447 9.71 18.20 -10.70
CA TYR A 447 9.84 19.50 -10.07
C TYR A 447 11.30 19.76 -9.69
N THR A 448 11.89 20.82 -10.24
CA THR A 448 13.30 21.14 -10.05
C THR A 448 13.60 21.56 -8.60
N LEU A 449 14.67 21.02 -8.05
CA LEU A 449 15.25 21.40 -6.78
C LEU A 449 16.72 21.74 -7.01
N ILE A 450 17.19 22.85 -6.44
CA ILE A 450 18.61 23.22 -6.50
C ILE A 450 19.32 22.84 -5.21
N ALA A 451 20.65 22.70 -5.27
CA ALA A 451 21.47 22.38 -4.12
C ALA A 451 21.19 23.33 -2.94
N GLY A 452 21.01 22.75 -1.75
CA GLY A 452 20.67 23.46 -0.51
C GLY A 452 19.17 23.59 -0.24
N GLU A 453 18.29 23.39 -1.24
CA GLU A 453 16.85 23.38 -1.00
C GLU A 453 16.39 22.09 -0.29
N SER A 454 15.32 22.21 0.48
CA SER A 454 14.73 21.08 1.21
C SER A 454 13.24 20.91 0.93
N ILE A 455 12.78 19.67 1.04
CA ILE A 455 11.38 19.28 0.95
C ILE A 455 11.00 18.57 2.23
N MET A 456 9.92 19.03 2.86
CA MET A 456 9.28 18.38 4.00
C MET A 456 7.97 17.73 3.57
N VAL A 457 7.92 16.42 3.72
CA VAL A 457 6.74 15.58 3.53
C VAL A 457 6.07 15.39 4.88
N LEU A 458 4.79 15.75 4.97
CA LEU A 458 3.92 15.48 6.11
C LEU A 458 2.92 14.40 5.70
N VAL A 459 3.10 13.18 6.18
CA VAL A 459 2.20 12.05 5.88
C VAL A 459 0.91 12.17 6.70
N PRO A 460 -0.28 11.94 6.12
CA PRO A 460 -1.54 12.06 6.85
C PRO A 460 -1.62 11.05 8.01
N SER A 461 -2.35 11.42 9.04
CA SER A 461 -2.57 10.58 10.23
C SER A 461 -4.00 10.05 10.25
N SER A 462 -4.18 8.88 10.84
CA SER A 462 -5.43 8.13 10.74
C SER A 462 -6.49 8.58 11.74
N GLY A 463 -7.75 8.20 11.51
CA GLY A 463 -8.87 8.52 12.39
C GLY A 463 -8.94 7.64 13.65
N GLY A 464 -9.57 8.17 14.68
CA GLY A 464 -9.82 7.47 15.94
C GLY A 464 -11.07 6.59 15.89
N TYR A 465 -11.12 5.59 16.77
CA TYR A 465 -12.28 4.71 16.96
C TYR A 465 -12.86 4.89 18.36
N GLY A 466 -14.16 5.07 18.46
CA GLY A 466 -14.85 5.22 19.73
C GLY A 466 -14.73 6.63 20.30
N ASP A 467 -15.56 6.94 21.28
CA ASP A 467 -15.58 8.25 21.92
C ASP A 467 -14.25 8.54 22.66
N PRO A 468 -13.54 9.65 22.36
CA PRO A 468 -12.29 10.02 23.04
C PRO A 468 -12.41 10.10 24.57
N LEU A 469 -13.57 10.49 25.10
CA LEU A 469 -13.75 10.61 26.55
C LEU A 469 -13.88 9.24 27.24
N ASP A 470 -14.00 8.14 26.47
CA ASP A 470 -13.97 6.77 26.96
C ASP A 470 -12.55 6.19 27.05
N ARG A 471 -11.52 6.87 26.50
CA ARG A 471 -10.12 6.46 26.66
C ARG A 471 -9.70 6.60 28.13
N PRO A 472 -9.08 5.61 28.76
CA PRO A 472 -8.56 5.75 30.13
C PRO A 472 -7.62 6.96 30.25
N ALA A 473 -7.76 7.74 31.32
CA ALA A 473 -6.98 8.97 31.48
C ALA A 473 -5.48 8.68 31.62
N GLU A 474 -5.15 7.53 32.18
CA GLU A 474 -3.81 6.99 32.31
C GLU A 474 -3.20 6.68 30.95
N GLN A 475 -3.96 6.13 29.99
CA GLN A 475 -3.44 5.89 28.64
C GLN A 475 -3.15 7.20 27.90
N VAL A 476 -4.01 8.21 28.05
CA VAL A 476 -3.76 9.55 27.51
C VAL A 476 -2.52 10.18 28.15
N TYR A 477 -2.29 9.91 29.43
CA TYR A 477 -1.10 10.37 30.12
C TYR A 477 0.18 9.72 29.56
N GLU A 478 0.16 8.41 29.30
CA GLU A 478 1.28 7.74 28.61
C GLU A 478 1.49 8.31 27.19
N ASP A 479 0.42 8.54 26.42
CA ASP A 479 0.51 9.20 25.10
C ASP A 479 1.20 10.58 25.18
N VAL A 480 1.04 11.30 26.30
CA VAL A 480 1.69 12.60 26.56
C VAL A 480 3.12 12.44 27.04
N LEU A 481 3.45 11.33 27.69
CA LEU A 481 4.83 11.03 28.06
C LEU A 481 5.69 10.66 26.84
N ASP A 482 5.08 9.99 25.86
CA ASP A 482 5.70 9.56 24.61
C ASP A 482 5.63 10.62 23.49
N ASP A 483 5.13 11.82 23.80
CA ASP A 483 4.98 12.96 22.87
C ASP A 483 4.14 12.60 21.61
N TYR A 484 3.18 11.68 21.75
CA TYR A 484 2.15 11.41 20.74
C TYR A 484 1.02 12.43 20.78
N VAL A 485 0.72 12.90 21.99
CA VAL A 485 -0.36 13.84 22.32
C VAL A 485 0.20 14.91 23.26
N SER A 486 0.02 16.18 22.95
CA SER A 486 0.40 17.27 23.85
C SER A 486 -0.56 17.41 25.04
N GLU A 487 -0.14 18.11 26.10
CA GLU A 487 -1.03 18.46 27.22
C GLU A 487 -2.27 19.26 26.74
N GLU A 488 -2.13 20.06 25.68
CA GLU A 488 -3.23 20.83 25.09
C GLU A 488 -4.25 19.89 24.41
N THR A 489 -3.78 18.94 23.60
CA THR A 489 -4.63 17.98 22.91
C THR A 489 -5.27 16.98 23.89
N ALA A 490 -4.53 16.56 24.93
CA ALA A 490 -5.06 15.74 26.03
C ALA A 490 -6.28 16.42 26.70
N LEU A 491 -6.20 17.72 26.95
CA LEU A 491 -7.30 18.50 27.51
C LEU A 491 -8.44 18.70 26.51
N ARG A 492 -8.11 19.11 25.29
CA ARG A 492 -9.08 19.48 24.25
C ARG A 492 -9.94 18.30 23.81
N ASP A 493 -9.30 17.18 23.47
CA ASP A 493 -9.97 16.08 22.77
C ASP A 493 -10.35 14.95 23.74
N TYR A 494 -9.52 14.66 24.73
CA TYR A 494 -9.75 13.58 25.70
C TYR A 494 -10.30 14.05 27.04
N GLY A 495 -10.36 15.37 27.27
CA GLY A 495 -10.80 15.96 28.54
C GLY A 495 -9.88 15.65 29.72
N VAL A 496 -8.63 15.23 29.47
CA VAL A 496 -7.66 14.85 30.51
C VAL A 496 -6.83 16.06 30.90
N ILE A 497 -6.74 16.33 32.19
CA ILE A 497 -5.98 17.45 32.74
C ILE A 497 -4.62 16.92 33.17
N ILE A 498 -3.59 17.36 32.45
CA ILE A 498 -2.18 17.13 32.78
C ILE A 498 -1.55 18.49 32.98
N LYS A 499 -0.74 18.64 34.03
CA LYS A 499 -0.01 19.88 34.31
C LYS A 499 1.42 19.55 34.69
N ASN A 500 2.39 20.12 33.96
CA ASN A 500 3.81 19.85 34.18
C ASN A 500 4.11 18.34 34.16
N ARG A 501 3.56 17.63 33.17
CA ARG A 501 3.67 16.18 32.96
C ARG A 501 3.21 15.36 34.16
N LYS A 502 2.21 15.84 34.91
CA LYS A 502 1.53 15.10 35.99
C LYS A 502 0.03 15.04 35.73
N LEU A 503 -0.51 13.83 35.73
CA LEU A 503 -1.94 13.58 35.60
C LEU A 503 -2.71 14.03 36.84
N ASP A 504 -3.77 14.82 36.65
CA ASP A 504 -4.77 15.14 37.66
C ASP A 504 -6.04 14.33 37.37
N LEU A 505 -6.13 13.13 37.97
CA LEU A 505 -7.21 12.19 37.68
C LEU A 505 -8.58 12.71 38.14
N GLU A 506 -8.66 13.32 39.32
CA GLU A 506 -9.92 13.84 39.86
C GLU A 506 -10.46 14.98 39.00
N ALA A 507 -9.60 15.94 38.63
CA ALA A 507 -10.02 17.03 37.76
C ALA A 507 -10.40 16.52 36.36
N SER A 508 -9.70 15.51 35.84
CA SER A 508 -10.02 14.88 34.55
C SER A 508 -11.41 14.23 34.55
N ILE A 509 -11.77 13.50 35.61
CA ILE A 509 -13.09 12.88 35.76
C ILE A 509 -14.19 13.95 35.74
N GLU A 510 -14.02 15.02 36.52
CA GLU A 510 -15.00 16.10 36.59
C GLU A 510 -15.11 16.88 35.27
N ASN A 511 -13.99 17.14 34.59
CA ASN A 511 -13.98 17.79 33.28
C ASN A 511 -14.69 16.94 32.23
N ARG A 512 -14.40 15.63 32.16
CA ARG A 512 -15.07 14.70 31.24
C ARG A 512 -16.58 14.64 31.48
N LYS A 513 -17.04 14.69 32.73
CA LYS A 513 -18.47 14.76 33.06
C LYS A 513 -19.11 16.03 32.47
N LYS A 514 -18.50 17.20 32.69
CA LYS A 514 -18.96 18.48 32.13
C LYS A 514 -18.98 18.47 30.60
N LEU A 515 -17.96 17.89 29.97
CA LEU A 515 -17.88 17.77 28.50
C LEU A 515 -19.01 16.88 27.96
N ARG A 516 -19.32 15.75 28.62
CA ARG A 516 -20.45 14.89 28.23
C ARG A 516 -21.79 15.60 28.36
N GLU A 517 -22.01 16.32 29.46
CA GLU A 517 -23.24 17.11 29.67
C GLU A 517 -23.38 18.20 28.60
N LYS A 518 -22.29 18.87 28.23
CA LYS A 518 -22.28 19.94 27.23
C LYS A 518 -22.52 19.43 25.81
N ARG A 519 -21.89 18.32 25.42
CA ARG A 519 -21.96 17.80 24.04
C ARG A 519 -23.17 16.91 23.76
N GLY A 520 -23.84 16.42 24.80
CA GLY A 520 -24.95 15.48 24.67
C GLY A 520 -24.51 14.09 24.21
N LYS A 521 -25.44 13.34 23.59
CA LYS A 521 -25.19 11.98 23.09
C LYS A 521 -24.40 12.06 21.78
N VAL A 522 -23.22 11.45 21.74
CA VAL A 522 -22.42 11.30 20.52
C VAL A 522 -23.04 10.19 19.67
N GLU A 523 -23.29 10.49 18.40
CA GLU A 523 -23.66 9.44 17.45
C GLU A 523 -22.45 8.54 17.20
N LEU A 524 -22.61 7.26 17.49
CA LEU A 524 -21.58 6.25 17.27
C LEU A 524 -21.52 5.84 15.78
N TYR A 525 -22.06 6.64 14.88
CA TYR A 525 -21.94 6.44 13.45
C TYR A 525 -21.90 7.82 12.81
N THR A 526 -20.86 8.09 12.01
CA THR A 526 -20.75 9.31 11.23
C THR A 526 -20.62 8.88 9.77
N GLU A 527 -21.61 9.25 8.95
CA GLU A 527 -21.62 8.99 7.50
C GLU A 527 -20.41 9.62 6.79
#